data_AF-A0A1B6L810-F1
#
_entry.id   AF-A0A1B6L810-F1
#
_cell.length_a   1.000
_cell.length_b   1.000
_cell.length_c   1.000
_cell.angle_alpha   90.00
_cell.angle_beta   90.00
_cell.angle_gamma   90.00
#
_symmetry.space_group_name_H-M   'P 1'
#
loop_
_entity.id
_entity.type
_entity.pdbx_description
1 polymer ?
#
loop_
_entity_poly.entity_id
_entity_poly.type
_entity_poly.pdbx_seq_one_letter_code
_entity_poly.pdbx_strand_id
1 'polypeptide(L)'
;MWLTLWSLVMTIALPHLQAMHMIDPQSTLDCHRRLYSYTVAQRDSQGRTCRDTINVMSCWGRCDSNEISDWRFPYKRSYHPVCLHDSRELTTTILRNCDPDVEPGTERYQ
;
A
#
# COMPACT_ATOMS: atom_id res chain seq x y z
N MET A 1 -17.29 -29.82 55.90
CA MET A 1 -16.54 -28.84 56.72
C MET A 1 -15.12 -28.81 56.15
N TRP A 2 -14.67 -27.91 55.27
CA TRP A 2 -15.12 -26.60 54.81
C TRP A 2 -14.83 -26.43 53.31
N LEU A 3 -15.64 -25.56 52.68
CA LEU A 3 -15.47 -24.98 51.36
C LEU A 3 -14.38 -23.90 51.38
N THR A 4 -14.07 -23.42 50.17
CA THR A 4 -13.40 -22.16 49.80
C THR A 4 -11.88 -22.21 49.68
N LEU A 5 -11.41 -22.06 48.44
CA LEU A 5 -10.58 -20.92 48.06
C LEU A 5 -10.66 -20.78 46.53
N TRP A 6 -11.75 -20.15 46.10
CA TRP A 6 -11.76 -19.40 44.86
C TRP A 6 -10.66 -18.35 44.93
N SER A 7 -9.58 -18.53 44.18
CA SER A 7 -8.77 -17.40 43.72
C SER A 7 -9.07 -17.22 42.25
N LEU A 8 -10.18 -16.52 42.01
CA LEU A 8 -10.45 -15.79 40.77
C LEU A 8 -9.23 -14.91 40.47
N VAL A 9 -8.26 -15.43 39.71
CA VAL A 9 -7.39 -14.57 38.91
C VAL A 9 -8.19 -14.23 37.67
N MET A 10 -9.12 -13.29 37.86
CA MET A 10 -9.76 -12.56 36.79
C MET A 10 -8.66 -11.71 36.17
N THR A 11 -7.93 -12.29 35.22
CA THR A 11 -6.99 -11.55 34.37
C THR A 11 -7.80 -10.51 33.62
N ILE A 12 -7.80 -9.29 34.14
CA ILE A 12 -8.28 -8.10 33.45
C ILE A 12 -7.49 -8.06 32.15
N ALA A 13 -8.12 -8.44 31.04
CA ALA A 13 -7.60 -8.15 29.72
C ALA A 13 -7.61 -6.63 29.58
N LEU A 14 -6.49 -5.98 29.88
CA LEU A 14 -6.30 -4.60 29.47
C LEU A 14 -6.39 -4.60 27.94
N PRO A 15 -7.36 -3.91 27.32
CA PRO A 15 -7.28 -3.68 25.89
C PRO A 15 -5.98 -2.91 25.66
N HIS A 16 -5.06 -3.51 24.91
CA HIS A 16 -3.88 -2.81 24.41
C HIS A 16 -4.40 -1.63 23.57
N LEU A 17 -4.48 -0.44 24.18
CA LEU A 17 -4.58 0.82 23.48
C LEU A 17 -3.25 1.01 22.75
N GLN A 18 -3.14 0.41 21.57
CA GLN A 18 -2.07 0.73 20.65
C GLN A 18 -2.28 2.19 20.24
N ALA A 19 -1.37 3.06 20.66
CA ALA A 19 -1.35 4.43 20.19
C ALA A 19 -1.25 4.39 18.65
N MET A 20 -2.24 4.97 17.97
CA MET A 20 -2.12 5.19 16.52
C MET A 20 -1.01 6.22 16.32
N HIS A 21 0.18 5.74 15.96
CA HIS A 21 1.28 6.62 15.59
C HIS A 21 0.89 7.31 14.29
N MET A 22 0.56 8.60 14.36
CA MET A 22 0.28 9.38 13.17
C MET A 22 1.58 9.49 12.37
N ILE A 23 1.63 8.86 11.20
CA ILE A 23 2.74 8.96 10.27
C ILE A 23 2.76 10.41 9.77
N ASP A 24 3.78 11.17 10.13
CA ASP A 24 4.04 12.47 9.52
C ASP A 24 4.65 12.26 8.12
N PRO A 25 3.95 12.64 7.04
CA PRO A 25 4.45 12.43 5.69
C PRO A 25 5.74 13.21 5.38
N GLN A 26 6.08 14.24 6.16
CA GLN A 26 7.26 15.07 5.92
C GLN A 26 8.53 14.49 6.56
N SER A 27 8.40 13.81 7.70
CA SER A 27 9.55 13.34 8.49
C SER A 27 9.76 11.82 8.50
N THR A 28 8.80 11.03 8.04
CA THR A 28 8.96 9.56 8.06
C THR A 28 10.10 9.09 7.15
N LEU A 29 10.92 8.17 7.68
CA LEU A 29 12.04 7.53 6.97
C LEU A 29 11.73 6.10 6.52
N ASP A 30 10.53 5.60 6.81
CA ASP A 30 10.11 4.23 6.48
C ASP A 30 9.32 4.17 5.16
N CYS A 31 9.17 2.95 4.63
CA CYS A 31 8.32 2.65 3.49
C CYS A 31 6.92 2.25 3.98
N HIS A 32 5.89 2.93 3.45
CA HIS A 32 4.50 2.81 3.88
C HIS A 32 3.56 2.49 2.74
N ARG A 33 2.35 2.05 3.09
CA ARG A 33 1.22 1.93 2.16
C ARG A 33 0.43 3.24 2.16
N ARG A 34 0.17 3.78 0.97
CA ARG A 34 -0.59 5.02 0.79
C ARG A 34 -1.61 4.88 -0.34
N LEU A 35 -2.79 5.45 -0.14
CA LEU A 35 -3.82 5.52 -1.16
C LEU A 35 -3.48 6.62 -2.17
N TYR A 36 -3.49 6.27 -3.45
CA TYR A 36 -3.28 7.19 -4.57
C TYR A 36 -4.47 7.14 -5.52
N SER A 37 -4.79 8.29 -6.12
CA SER A 37 -5.79 8.40 -7.17
C SER A 37 -5.09 8.33 -8.53
N TYR A 38 -5.47 7.35 -9.35
CA TYR A 38 -4.95 7.14 -10.69
C TYR A 38 -6.07 7.32 -11.71
N THR A 39 -5.79 8.04 -12.79
CA THR A 39 -6.67 8.07 -13.96
C THR A 39 -6.35 6.89 -14.86
N VAL A 40 -7.33 6.02 -15.08
CA VAL A 40 -7.21 4.82 -15.91
C VAL A 40 -8.14 4.92 -17.11
N ALA A 41 -7.76 4.24 -18.20
CA ALA A 41 -8.52 4.19 -19.42
C ALA A 41 -8.41 2.80 -20.07
N GLN A 42 -9.50 2.29 -20.59
CA GLN A 42 -9.57 1.02 -21.32
C GLN A 42 -10.29 1.25 -22.66
N ARG A 43 -9.76 0.64 -23.72
CA ARG A 43 -10.28 0.80 -25.08
C ARG A 43 -10.87 -0.50 -25.60
N ASP A 44 -11.93 -0.38 -26.38
CA ASP A 44 -12.56 -1.49 -27.08
C ASP A 44 -11.91 -1.76 -28.45
N SER A 45 -12.44 -2.75 -29.19
CA SER A 45 -11.92 -3.13 -30.51
C SER A 45 -12.10 -2.05 -31.58
N GLN A 46 -13.05 -1.12 -31.36
CA GLN A 46 -13.41 -0.03 -32.27
C GLN A 46 -12.74 1.31 -31.89
N GLY A 47 -11.92 1.32 -30.84
CA GLY A 47 -11.18 2.49 -30.36
C GLY A 47 -11.96 3.41 -29.42
N ARG A 48 -13.19 3.06 -29.02
CA ARG A 48 -13.96 3.77 -27.99
C ARG A 48 -13.38 3.48 -26.63
N THR A 49 -13.49 4.43 -25.71
CA THR A 49 -12.78 4.39 -24.43
C THR A 49 -13.74 4.51 -23.23
N CYS A 50 -13.48 3.71 -22.19
CA CYS A 50 -13.96 3.95 -20.84
C CYS A 50 -12.83 4.54 -19.99
N ARG A 51 -13.10 5.57 -19.18
CA ARG A 51 -12.13 6.28 -18.35
C ARG A 51 -12.69 6.56 -16.96
N ASP A 52 -11.86 6.45 -15.94
CA ASP A 52 -12.24 6.85 -14.59
C ASP A 52 -11.02 7.19 -13.73
N THR A 53 -11.27 7.83 -12.59
CA THR A 53 -10.27 8.01 -11.53
C THR A 53 -10.53 7.00 -10.42
N ILE A 54 -9.58 6.10 -10.22
CA ILE A 54 -9.67 5.02 -9.25
C ILE A 54 -8.67 5.23 -8.12
N ASN A 55 -8.99 4.73 -6.93
CA ASN A 55 -8.09 4.79 -5.79
C ASN A 55 -7.39 3.44 -5.61
N VAL A 56 -6.06 3.44 -5.61
CA VAL A 56 -5.23 2.24 -5.50
C VAL A 56 -4.24 2.43 -4.36
N MET A 57 -4.09 1.40 -3.52
CA MET A 57 -3.04 1.37 -2.51
C MET A 57 -1.69 1.11 -3.19
N SER A 58 -0.72 2.00 -2.95
CA SER A 58 0.64 1.88 -3.46
C SER A 58 1.67 2.07 -2.35
N CYS A 59 2.93 1.75 -2.64
CA CYS A 59 4.04 1.98 -1.73
C CYS A 59 4.54 3.42 -1.87
N TRP A 60 4.83 4.05 -0.74
CA TRP A 60 5.37 5.41 -0.64
C TRP A 60 6.19 5.56 0.63
N GLY A 61 7.30 6.28 0.56
CA GLY A 61 8.12 6.56 1.73
C GLY A 61 9.57 6.82 1.36
N ARG A 62 10.45 6.60 2.33
CA ARG A 62 11.90 6.72 2.14
C ARG A 62 12.58 5.40 2.53
N CYS A 63 13.81 5.22 2.07
CA CYS A 63 14.65 4.11 2.45
C CYS A 63 16.07 4.63 2.67
N ASP A 64 16.69 4.22 3.76
CA ASP A 64 18.07 4.59 4.04
C ASP A 64 19.01 3.93 3.03
N SER A 65 19.84 4.76 2.39
CA SER A 65 20.84 4.32 1.43
C SER A 65 22.22 4.73 1.92
N ASN A 66 23.24 3.95 1.55
CA ASN A 66 24.60 4.23 1.95
C ASN A 66 25.59 3.86 0.84
N GLU A 67 26.75 4.50 0.86
CA GLU A 67 27.87 4.18 0.01
C GLU A 67 29.11 4.01 0.89
N ILE A 68 29.85 2.93 0.65
CA ILE A 68 31.14 2.68 1.27
C ILE A 68 32.19 2.97 0.19
N SER A 69 32.93 4.06 0.38
CA SER A 69 34.04 4.43 -0.50
C SER A 69 35.24 3.50 -0.29
N ASP A 70 35.92 3.16 -1.39
CA ASP A 70 37.24 2.54 -1.35
C ASP A 70 38.28 3.61 -1.73
N TRP A 71 39.47 3.53 -1.16
CA TRP A 71 40.59 4.41 -1.50
C TRP A 71 41.17 4.07 -2.88
N ARG A 72 40.95 2.85 -3.38
CA ARG A 72 41.32 2.45 -4.75
C ARG A 72 40.21 2.83 -5.71
N PHE A 73 40.45 3.89 -6.49
CA PHE A 73 39.61 4.19 -7.64
C PHE A 73 39.62 3.00 -8.63
N PRO A 74 38.49 2.56 -9.22
CA PRO A 74 37.14 3.15 -9.20
C PRO A 74 36.16 2.43 -8.24
N TYR A 75 36.65 1.72 -7.22
CA TYR A 75 35.80 0.83 -6.44
C TYR A 75 34.99 1.59 -5.38
N LYS A 76 33.69 1.32 -5.36
CA LYS A 76 32.76 1.76 -4.32
C LYS A 76 31.69 0.69 -4.16
N ARG A 77 31.20 0.51 -2.93
CA ARG A 77 30.06 -0.37 -2.65
C ARG A 77 28.87 0.50 -2.29
N SER A 78 27.91 0.60 -3.19
CA SER A 78 26.71 1.40 -2.98
C SER A 78 25.51 0.49 -2.68
N TYR A 79 24.74 0.84 -1.65
CA TYR A 79 23.52 0.17 -1.23
C TYR A 79 22.37 1.18 -1.32
N HIS A 80 21.50 0.98 -2.32
CA HIS A 80 20.40 1.89 -2.65
C HIS A 80 19.07 1.13 -2.67
N PRO A 81 18.50 0.80 -1.50
CA PRO A 81 17.18 0.16 -1.44
C PRO A 81 16.10 1.12 -1.95
N VAL A 82 15.05 0.55 -2.53
CA VAL A 82 13.90 1.29 -3.06
C VAL A 82 12.63 0.78 -2.41
N CYS A 83 11.74 1.69 -2.01
CA CYS A 83 10.43 1.36 -1.47
C CYS A 83 9.56 0.74 -2.59
N LEU A 84 9.45 -0.57 -2.58
CA LEU A 84 8.69 -1.37 -3.54
C LEU A 84 7.62 -2.19 -2.82
N HIS A 85 6.70 -2.74 -3.60
CA HIS A 85 5.69 -3.65 -3.07
C HIS A 85 6.34 -5.00 -2.75
N ASP A 86 6.00 -5.57 -1.60
CA ASP A 86 6.33 -6.97 -1.28
C ASP A 86 5.41 -7.93 -2.03
N SER A 87 4.12 -7.59 -2.13
CA SER A 87 3.11 -8.34 -2.87
C SER A 87 2.10 -7.42 -3.56
N ARG A 88 1.38 -7.97 -4.55
CA ARG A 88 0.33 -7.26 -5.29
C ARG A 88 -0.93 -8.11 -5.34
N GLU A 89 -2.05 -7.46 -5.15
CA GLU A 89 -3.38 -8.06 -5.34
C GLU A 89 -4.05 -7.37 -6.52
N LEU A 90 -4.59 -8.15 -7.45
CA LEU A 90 -5.34 -7.62 -8.59
C LEU A 90 -6.78 -7.34 -8.15
N THR A 91 -7.23 -6.11 -8.36
CA THR A 91 -8.59 -5.68 -8.03
C THR A 91 -9.30 -5.27 -9.29
N THR A 92 -10.53 -5.75 -9.46
CA THR A 92 -11.38 -5.33 -10.57
C THR A 92 -12.25 -4.14 -10.15
N THR A 93 -12.36 -3.14 -11.03
CA THR A 93 -13.25 -1.99 -10.85
C THR A 93 -14.03 -1.71 -12.13
N ILE A 94 -15.22 -1.13 -11.97
CA ILE A 94 -16.07 -0.72 -13.10
C ILE A 94 -15.86 0.77 -13.36
N LEU A 95 -15.41 1.12 -14.56
CA LEU A 95 -15.19 2.49 -15.02
C LEU A 95 -16.54 3.16 -15.33
N ARG A 96 -16.75 4.37 -14.80
CA ARG A 96 -18.06 5.04 -14.87
C ARG A 96 -18.27 5.87 -16.14
N ASN A 97 -17.20 6.39 -16.73
CA ASN A 97 -17.31 7.28 -17.90
C ASN A 97 -16.90 6.56 -19.16
N CYS A 98 -17.87 6.09 -19.93
CA CYS A 98 -17.65 5.42 -21.20
C CYS A 98 -18.21 6.25 -22.36
N ASP A 99 -17.55 6.16 -23.51
CA ASP A 99 -18.09 6.64 -24.78
C ASP A 99 -19.41 5.91 -25.12
N PRO A 100 -20.32 6.54 -25.89
CA PRO A 100 -21.56 5.89 -26.32
C PRO A 100 -21.27 4.63 -27.14
N ASP A 101 -22.16 3.64 -27.01
CA ASP A 101 -22.14 2.35 -27.72
C ASP A 101 -20.91 1.45 -27.48
N VAL A 102 -20.10 1.71 -26.44
CA VAL A 102 -18.93 0.89 -26.10
C VAL A 102 -19.25 -0.60 -25.98
N GLU A 103 -18.31 -1.46 -26.37
CA GLU A 103 -18.48 -2.91 -26.23
C GLU A 103 -18.64 -3.31 -24.75
N PRO A 104 -19.61 -4.20 -24.44
CA PRO A 104 -19.85 -4.63 -23.07
C PRO A 104 -18.63 -5.35 -22.50
N GLY A 105 -18.23 -4.99 -21.28
CA GLY A 105 -17.02 -5.49 -20.62
C GLY A 105 -15.81 -4.58 -20.75
N THR A 106 -15.83 -3.56 -21.63
CA THR A 106 -14.76 -2.55 -21.73
C THR A 106 -14.65 -1.71 -20.44
N GLU A 107 -15.75 -1.58 -19.70
CA GLU A 107 -15.82 -0.91 -18.42
C GLU A 107 -15.13 -1.68 -17.28
N ARG A 108 -14.84 -2.98 -17.45
CA ARG A 108 -14.24 -3.83 -16.41
C ARG A 108 -12.70 -3.73 -16.47
N TYR A 109 -12.14 -2.87 -15.63
CA TYR A 109 -10.70 -2.67 -15.48
C TYR A 109 -10.11 -3.58 -14.39
N GLN A 110 -8.93 -4.16 -14.64
CA GLN A 110 -8.20 -5.05 -13.72
C GLN A 110 -6.71 -4.75 -13.72
#